data_AF-A0A7C6XV73-F1
#
_entry.id   AF-A0A7C6XV73-F1
#
_cell.length_a   1.000
_cell.length_b   1.000
_cell.length_c   1.000
_cell.angle_alpha   90.00
_cell.angle_beta   90.00
_cell.angle_gamma   90.00
#
_symmetry.space_group_name_H-M   'P 1'
#
loop_
_entity.id
_entity.type
_entity.pdbx_description
1 polymer ?
#
loop_
_entity_poly.entity_id
_entity_poly.type
_entity_poly.pdbx_seq_one_letter_code
_entity_poly.pdbx_strand_id
1 'polypeptide(L)'
;MITGIAHACFTVSDLERSLDFYCNKLGLTPAFEFINAEGRRFGQYIHVGGRTFIELFQGDLKDPAEGQSYRHICLEVDDIEATMATLKERGVEVSEVKLGGDHSYQAWITDPDGNRIELHGYTPESKQGGWLS
;
A
#
# COMPACT_ATOMS: atom_id res chain seq x y z
N MET A 1 2.63 2.34 26.21
CA MET A 1 1.36 2.62 25.51
C MET A 1 1.66 2.74 24.03
N ILE A 2 0.78 2.22 23.16
CA ILE A 2 0.93 2.23 21.68
C ILE A 2 0.36 3.54 21.14
N THR A 3 1.02 4.16 20.16
CA THR A 3 0.66 5.50 19.63
C THR A 3 0.20 5.52 18.18
N GLY A 4 0.31 4.40 17.45
CA GLY A 4 -0.08 4.31 16.04
C GLY A 4 0.60 3.15 15.31
N ILE A 5 0.28 3.02 14.03
CA ILE A 5 0.96 2.11 13.11
C ILE A 5 2.25 2.79 12.63
N ALA A 6 3.39 2.15 12.85
CA ALA A 6 4.67 2.68 12.37
C ALA A 6 4.91 2.28 10.91
N HIS A 7 4.78 0.99 10.62
CA HIS A 7 4.95 0.45 9.26
C HIS A 7 4.20 -0.87 9.06
N ALA A 8 3.95 -1.20 7.80
CA ALA A 8 3.56 -2.53 7.34
C ALA A 8 4.72 -3.18 6.59
N CYS A 9 4.99 -4.45 6.87
CA CYS A 9 6.10 -5.21 6.31
C CYS A 9 5.63 -6.20 5.26
N PHE A 10 6.29 -6.20 4.11
CA PHE A 10 6.07 -7.20 3.07
C PHE A 10 7.38 -7.88 2.67
N THR A 11 7.34 -9.20 2.61
CA THR A 11 8.29 -9.96 1.81
C THR A 11 7.88 -9.81 0.34
N VAL A 12 8.84 -9.48 -0.52
CA VAL A 12 8.64 -9.36 -1.97
C VAL A 12 9.56 -10.32 -2.71
N SER A 13 9.08 -10.93 -3.78
CA SER A 13 9.90 -11.89 -4.54
C SER A 13 10.96 -11.21 -5.41
N ASP A 14 10.69 -9.98 -5.83
CA ASP A 14 11.60 -9.14 -6.62
C ASP A 14 11.51 -7.69 -6.13
N LEU A 15 12.58 -7.19 -5.51
CA LEU A 15 12.58 -5.85 -4.93
C LEU A 15 12.42 -4.76 -5.98
N GLU A 16 13.08 -4.86 -7.12
CA GLU A 16 13.05 -3.81 -8.15
C GLU A 16 11.67 -3.73 -8.82
N ARG A 17 11.02 -4.87 -9.07
CA ARG A 17 9.63 -4.91 -9.55
C ARG A 17 8.67 -4.26 -8.55
N SER A 18 8.87 -4.52 -7.26
CA SER A 18 8.04 -3.92 -6.21
C SER A 18 8.31 -2.43 -6.04
N LEU A 19 9.57 -1.97 -6.17
CA LEU A 19 9.88 -0.53 -6.18
C LEU A 19 9.27 0.19 -7.38
N ASP A 20 9.26 -0.42 -8.56
CA ASP A 20 8.55 0.16 -9.71
C ASP A 20 7.06 0.33 -9.41
N PHE A 21 6.42 -0.69 -8.82
CA PHE A 21 5.02 -0.59 -8.41
C PHE A 21 4.81 0.50 -7.35
N TYR A 22 5.42 0.38 -6.17
CA TYR A 22 5.14 1.28 -5.05
C TYR A 22 5.62 2.71 -5.29
N CYS A 23 6.78 2.92 -5.92
CA CYS A 23 7.32 4.26 -6.09
C CYS A 23 6.90 4.89 -7.43
N ASN A 24 7.06 4.19 -8.56
CA ASN A 24 6.78 4.81 -9.87
C ASN A 24 5.29 4.78 -10.20
N LYS A 25 4.61 3.64 -10.01
CA LYS A 25 3.19 3.51 -10.35
C LYS A 25 2.30 4.18 -9.32
N LEU A 26 2.49 3.89 -8.03
CA LEU A 26 1.68 4.48 -6.97
C LEU A 26 2.11 5.91 -6.63
N GLY A 27 3.33 6.31 -7.00
CA GLY A 27 3.85 7.66 -6.72
C GLY A 27 4.34 7.85 -5.28
N LEU A 28 4.58 6.78 -4.53
CA LEU A 28 5.08 6.86 -3.16
C LEU A 28 6.57 7.22 -3.14
N THR A 29 7.04 7.79 -2.03
CA THR A 29 8.41 8.28 -1.93
C THR A 29 9.31 7.22 -1.28
N PRO A 30 10.40 6.77 -1.94
CA PRO A 30 11.39 5.93 -1.29
C PRO A 30 12.08 6.71 -0.16
N ALA A 31 12.15 6.12 1.03
CA ALA A 31 12.75 6.75 2.22
C ALA A 31 14.23 6.37 2.39
N PHE A 32 14.52 5.12 2.78
CA PHE A 32 15.89 4.64 2.97
C PHE A 32 16.03 3.15 2.69
N GLU A 33 17.27 2.74 2.42
CA GLU A 33 17.63 1.41 1.93
C GLU A 33 18.24 0.55 3.02
N PHE A 34 18.06 -0.76 2.90
CA PHE A 34 18.86 -1.73 3.62
C PHE A 34 19.89 -2.36 2.68
N ILE A 35 21.16 -2.14 3.01
CA ILE A 35 22.31 -2.61 2.25
C ILE A 35 23.12 -3.53 3.17
N ASN A 36 23.48 -4.72 2.69
CA ASN A 36 24.30 -5.66 3.44
C ASN A 36 25.81 -5.32 3.37
N ALA A 37 26.65 -6.11 4.03
CA ALA A 37 28.11 -5.88 4.06
C ALA A 37 28.77 -5.95 2.67
N GLU A 38 28.15 -6.67 1.73
CA GLU A 38 28.61 -6.84 0.35
C GLU A 38 28.11 -5.71 -0.58
N GLY A 39 27.40 -4.71 -0.06
CA GLY A 39 26.88 -3.59 -0.85
C GLY A 39 25.60 -3.89 -1.64
N ARG A 40 24.95 -5.04 -1.39
CA ARG A 40 23.69 -5.42 -2.04
C ARG A 40 22.49 -4.88 -1.27
N ARG A 41 21.60 -4.17 -1.97
CA ARG A 41 20.29 -3.79 -1.44
C ARG A 41 19.43 -5.05 -1.27
N PHE A 42 18.86 -5.22 -0.09
CA PHE A 42 17.95 -6.34 0.23
C PHE A 42 16.61 -5.88 0.81
N GLY A 43 16.43 -4.57 1.02
CA GLY A 43 15.15 -4.00 1.38
C GLY A 43 15.10 -2.47 1.22
N GLN A 44 13.89 -1.93 1.33
CA GLN A 44 13.59 -0.50 1.19
C GLN A 44 12.43 -0.11 2.11
N TYR A 45 12.56 1.02 2.80
CA TYR A 45 11.44 1.75 3.39
C TYR A 45 10.87 2.75 2.39
N ILE A 46 9.55 2.83 2.34
CA ILE A 46 8.76 3.72 1.47
C ILE A 46 7.84 4.55 2.37
N HIS A 47 7.89 5.87 2.23
CA HIS A 47 7.02 6.79 2.97
C HIS A 47 5.65 6.85 2.31
N VAL A 48 4.59 6.63 3.10
CA VAL A 48 3.19 6.63 2.62
C VAL A 48 2.39 7.85 3.08
N GLY A 49 3.08 8.92 3.50
CA GLY A 49 2.47 10.10 4.09
C GLY A 49 2.42 10.06 5.61
N GLY A 50 2.26 11.24 6.22
CA GLY A 50 2.26 11.40 7.66
C GLY A 50 3.49 10.77 8.32
N ARG A 51 3.26 9.82 9.23
CA ARG A 51 4.28 9.12 10.04
C ARG A 51 4.38 7.62 9.74
N THR A 52 3.79 7.17 8.64
CA THR A 52 3.63 5.75 8.33
C THR A 52 4.52 5.35 7.16
N PHE A 53 4.97 4.10 7.16
CA PHE A 53 5.83 3.54 6.12
C PHE A 53 5.33 2.17 5.63
N ILE A 54 5.75 1.80 4.42
CA ILE A 54 5.78 0.41 3.97
C ILE A 54 7.25 0.00 3.95
N GLU A 55 7.56 -1.18 4.48
CA GLU A 55 8.89 -1.78 4.37
C GLU A 55 8.84 -3.03 3.49
N LEU A 56 9.76 -3.11 2.54
CA LEU A 56 9.89 -4.23 1.60
C LEU A 56 11.21 -4.95 1.86
N PHE A 57 11.18 -6.28 2.00
CA PHE A 57 12.36 -7.13 2.05
C PHE A 57 12.30 -8.19 0.96
N GLN A 58 13.38 -8.31 0.19
CA GLN A 58 13.45 -9.35 -0.83
C GLN A 58 13.62 -10.72 -0.16
N GLY A 59 12.78 -11.68 -0.55
CA GLY A 59 12.87 -13.04 -0.05
C GLY A 59 11.95 -14.00 -0.78
N ASP A 60 12.06 -15.29 -0.42
CA ASP A 60 11.21 -16.33 -0.99
C ASP A 60 9.79 -16.21 -0.44
N LEU A 61 8.82 -16.03 -1.34
CA LEU A 61 7.42 -16.10 -0.99
C LEU A 61 7.04 -17.54 -0.71
N LYS A 62 6.27 -17.74 0.37
CA LYS A 62 5.61 -18.99 0.68
C LYS A 62 4.13 -18.84 0.39
N ASP A 63 3.46 -19.95 0.11
CA ASP A 63 2.01 -19.95 0.02
C ASP A 63 1.41 -19.34 1.30
N PRO A 64 0.37 -18.49 1.18
CA PRO A 64 -0.36 -18.01 2.34
C PRO A 64 -0.81 -19.17 3.22
N ALA A 65 -0.66 -19.02 4.54
CA ALA A 65 -1.13 -20.05 5.45
C ALA A 65 -2.64 -20.26 5.29
N GLU A 66 -3.09 -21.51 5.30
CA GLU A 66 -4.52 -21.82 5.33
C GLU A 66 -5.17 -21.13 6.54
N GLY A 67 -6.22 -20.34 6.30
CA GLY A 67 -6.90 -19.58 7.35
C GLY A 67 -6.18 -18.33 7.84
N GLN A 68 -5.23 -17.76 7.07
CA GLN A 68 -4.58 -16.49 7.43
C GLN A 68 -5.62 -15.37 7.71
N SER A 69 -5.43 -14.66 8.83
CA SER A 69 -6.34 -13.60 9.29
C SER A 69 -6.15 -12.25 8.59
N TYR A 70 -4.95 -12.01 8.07
CA TYR A 70 -4.62 -10.78 7.35
C TYR A 70 -5.39 -10.71 6.02
N ARG A 71 -5.96 -9.54 5.71
CA ARG A 71 -6.78 -9.34 4.51
C ARG A 71 -6.16 -8.37 3.49
N HIS A 72 -5.72 -7.20 3.94
CA HIS A 72 -5.16 -6.13 3.11
C HIS A 72 -4.59 -5.01 3.99
N ILE A 73 -3.81 -4.13 3.38
CA ILE A 73 -3.60 -2.75 3.88
C ILE A 73 -4.53 -1.81 3.12
N CYS A 74 -4.81 -0.67 3.73
CA CYS A 74 -5.64 0.37 3.15
C CYS A 74 -4.82 1.67 3.06
N LEU A 75 -4.80 2.30 1.88
CA LEU A 75 -4.12 3.55 1.61
C LEU A 75 -5.15 4.64 1.37
N GLU A 76 -4.99 5.75 2.08
CA GLU A 76 -5.84 6.92 1.93
C GLU A 76 -5.47 7.70 0.65
N VAL A 77 -6.50 8.20 -0.04
CA VAL A 77 -6.37 9.04 -1.23
C VAL A 77 -7.27 10.27 -1.10
N ASP A 78 -6.84 11.38 -1.69
CA ASP A 78 -7.56 12.65 -1.66
C ASP A 78 -8.75 12.68 -2.64
N ASP A 79 -8.54 12.18 -3.86
CA ASP A 79 -9.56 12.00 -4.89
C ASP A 79 -9.44 10.59 -5.47
N ILE A 80 -10.42 9.74 -5.14
CA ILE A 80 -10.37 8.34 -5.56
C ILE A 80 -10.55 8.19 -7.07
N GLU A 81 -11.39 9.00 -7.73
CA GLU A 81 -11.62 8.86 -9.17
C GLU A 81 -10.37 9.29 -9.95
N ALA A 82 -9.77 10.42 -9.57
CA ALA A 82 -8.53 10.91 -10.17
C ALA A 82 -7.35 9.96 -9.92
N THR A 83 -7.25 9.42 -8.71
CA THR A 83 -6.21 8.44 -8.37
C THR A 83 -6.35 7.19 -9.23
N MET A 84 -7.57 6.66 -9.35
CA MET A 84 -7.84 5.45 -10.12
C MET A 84 -7.57 5.63 -11.61
N ALA A 85 -7.91 6.78 -12.18
CA ALA A 85 -7.55 7.13 -13.54
C ALA A 85 -6.03 7.16 -13.74
N THR A 86 -5.30 7.82 -12.83
CA THR A 86 -3.83 7.92 -12.87
C THR A 86 -3.17 6.55 -12.77
N LEU A 87 -3.62 5.70 -11.86
CA LEU A 87 -3.08 4.35 -11.68
C LEU A 87 -3.31 3.48 -12.94
N LYS A 88 -4.49 3.60 -13.55
CA LYS A 88 -4.80 2.91 -14.81
C LYS A 88 -3.88 3.36 -15.95
N GLU A 89 -3.61 4.66 -16.08
CA GLU A 89 -2.66 5.20 -17.07
C GLU A 89 -1.23 4.68 -16.84
N ARG A 90 -0.85 4.47 -15.57
CA ARG A 90 0.43 3.88 -15.17
C ARG A 90 0.46 2.34 -15.27
N GLY A 91 -0.57 1.74 -15.87
CA GLY A 91 -0.63 0.30 -16.12
C GLY A 91 -0.90 -0.55 -14.88
N VAL A 92 -1.56 0.03 -13.86
CA VAL A 92 -2.05 -0.73 -12.69
C VAL A 92 -3.47 -1.21 -12.99
N GLU A 93 -3.73 -2.50 -12.74
CA GLU A 93 -5.09 -3.03 -12.77
C GLU A 93 -5.87 -2.52 -11.56
N VAL A 94 -7.08 -2.03 -11.83
CA VAL A 94 -7.89 -1.30 -10.87
C VAL A 94 -9.33 -1.81 -10.88
N SER A 95 -9.95 -1.95 -9.72
CA SER A 95 -11.39 -2.21 -9.62
C SER A 95 -12.23 -0.97 -9.92
N GLU A 96 -13.54 -1.14 -10.06
CA GLU A 96 -14.48 -0.01 -9.99
C GLU A 96 -14.48 0.63 -8.60
N VAL A 97 -14.73 1.93 -8.55
CA VAL A 97 -14.97 2.68 -7.32
C VAL A 97 -16.35 2.33 -6.77
N LYS A 98 -16.45 2.11 -5.45
CA LYS A 98 -17.71 1.79 -4.77
C LYS A 98 -17.86 2.60 -3.49
N LEU A 99 -19.10 2.90 -3.12
CA LEU A 99 -19.40 3.46 -1.80
C LEU A 99 -19.55 2.32 -0.79
N GLY A 100 -18.71 2.33 0.25
CA GLY A 100 -18.74 1.38 1.35
C GLY A 100 -19.87 1.63 2.34
N GLY A 101 -20.15 0.62 3.18
CA GLY A 101 -21.13 0.72 4.26
C GLY A 101 -20.71 1.65 5.42
N ASP A 102 -19.46 2.12 5.40
CA ASP A 102 -18.94 3.18 6.26
C ASP A 102 -19.08 4.58 5.66
N HIS A 103 -19.77 4.68 4.52
CA HIS A 103 -19.96 5.91 3.74
C HIS A 103 -18.66 6.48 3.16
N SER A 104 -17.62 5.68 2.98
CA SER A 104 -16.38 6.10 2.29
C SER A 104 -16.31 5.48 0.90
N TYR A 105 -15.60 6.12 -0.03
CA TYR A 105 -15.28 5.49 -1.30
C TYR A 105 -14.15 4.48 -1.12
N GLN A 106 -14.28 3.34 -1.80
CA GLN A 106 -13.26 2.29 -1.84
C GLN A 106 -13.00 1.81 -3.27
N ALA A 107 -11.76 1.46 -3.54
CA ALA A 107 -11.34 0.73 -4.72
C ALA A 107 -10.18 -0.20 -4.39
N TRP A 108 -9.83 -1.11 -5.30
CA TRP A 108 -8.88 -2.18 -5.04
C TRP A 108 -7.82 -2.28 -6.13
N ILE A 109 -6.58 -2.47 -5.69
CA ILE A 109 -5.43 -2.84 -6.52
C ILE A 109 -4.71 -4.04 -5.87
N THR A 110 -3.83 -4.68 -6.63
CA THR A 110 -3.00 -5.79 -6.16
C THR A 110 -1.55 -5.47 -6.49
N ASP A 111 -0.65 -5.67 -5.53
CA ASP A 111 0.78 -5.50 -5.77
C ASP A 111 1.37 -6.66 -6.62
N PRO A 112 2.64 -6.59 -7.04
CA PRO A 112 3.25 -7.61 -7.88
C PRO A 112 3.35 -9.01 -7.26
N ASP A 113 3.20 -9.12 -5.94
CA ASP A 113 3.32 -10.35 -5.16
C ASP A 113 1.96 -10.85 -4.64
N GLY A 114 0.85 -10.24 -5.06
CA GLY A 114 -0.52 -10.68 -4.76
C GLY A 114 -1.14 -10.05 -3.51
N ASN A 115 -0.46 -9.11 -2.85
CA ASN A 115 -1.02 -8.39 -1.72
C ASN A 115 -2.15 -7.48 -2.18
N ARG A 116 -3.35 -7.68 -1.61
CA ARG A 116 -4.49 -6.81 -1.85
C ARG A 116 -4.30 -5.49 -1.11
N ILE A 117 -4.57 -4.39 -1.81
CA ILE A 117 -4.51 -3.03 -1.27
C ILE A 117 -5.86 -2.36 -1.56
N GLU A 118 -6.49 -1.84 -0.50
CA GLU A 118 -7.65 -0.97 -0.61
C GLU A 118 -7.16 0.48 -0.78
N LEU A 119 -7.79 1.24 -1.67
CA LEU A 119 -7.68 2.69 -1.75
C LEU A 119 -8.94 3.31 -1.19
N HIS A 120 -8.78 4.31 -0.32
CA HIS A 120 -9.85 4.85 0.50
C HIS A 120 -9.97 6.36 0.35
N GLY A 121 -11.11 6.82 -0.15
CA GLY A 121 -11.44 8.24 -0.24
C GLY A 121 -12.56 8.59 0.73
N TYR A 122 -12.31 9.53 1.64
CA TYR A 122 -13.35 9.93 2.60
C TYR A 122 -14.44 10.77 1.93
N THR A 123 -15.67 10.60 2.43
CA THR A 123 -16.78 11.52 2.18
C THR A 123 -17.08 12.34 3.45
N PRO A 124 -17.88 13.42 3.36
CA PRO A 124 -18.35 14.13 4.55
C PRO A 124 -19.16 13.25 5.52
N GLU A 125 -19.78 12.17 5.03
CA GLU A 125 -20.56 11.23 5.85
C GLU A 125 -19.74 10.02 6.35
N SER A 126 -18.44 9.97 6.02
CA SER A 126 -17.57 8.85 6.42
C SER A 126 -17.64 8.62 7.93
N LYS A 127 -17.89 7.37 8.33
CA LYS A 127 -17.87 6.97 9.75
C LYS A 127 -16.50 7.14 10.39
N GLN A 128 -15.44 7.24 9.59
CA GLN A 128 -14.09 7.52 10.06
C GLN A 128 -13.83 9.03 10.23
N GLY A 129 -14.64 9.90 9.61
CA GLY A 129 -14.40 11.35 9.54
C GLY A 129 -14.24 12.03 10.90
N GLY A 130 -14.98 11.58 11.92
CA GLY A 130 -14.86 12.12 13.30
C GLY A 130 -13.55 11.77 14.02
N TRP A 131 -12.67 10.96 13.42
CA TRP A 131 -11.43 10.46 14.01
C TRP A 131 -10.16 10.94 13.29
N LEU A 132 -10.29 11.73 12.22
CA LEU A 132 -9.18 12.18 11.37
C LEU A 132 -8.44 13.42 11.91
N SER A 133 -8.77 13.85 13.13
CA SER A 133 -8.22 15.03 13.80
C SER A 133 -6.96 14.75 14.62
#